data_AF-A0AB72YRX4-F1
#
_entry.id   AF-A0AB72YRX4-F1
#
_cell.length_a   1.000
_cell.length_b   1.000
_cell.length_c   1.000
_cell.angle_alpha   90.00
_cell.angle_beta   90.00
_cell.angle_gamma   90.00
#
_symmetry.space_group_name_H-M   'P 1'
#
loop_
_entity.id
_entity.type
_entity.pdbx_description
1 polymer ?
#
loop_
_entity_poly.entity_id
_entity_poly.type
_entity_poly.pdbx_seq_one_letter_code
_entity_poly.pdbx_strand_id
1 'polypeptide(L)'
;MKILFQEIINKAIEMKASDVHFIPVKNEVSIKFRINDNLEQYEQIGNGIYQKLLVYMKFQAGLDVSTQQVAQSGRYSYHFNKIYFLRISTLPLSLV
;
A
#
# COMPACT_ATOMS: atom_id res chain seq x y z
N MET A 1 2.69 -12.06 3.94
CA MET A 1 2.67 -10.59 3.73
C MET A 1 3.68 -10.16 2.68
N LYS A 2 4.95 -10.58 2.76
CA LYS A 2 5.94 -10.33 1.68
C LYS A 2 5.43 -10.69 0.28
N ILE A 3 4.96 -11.92 0.09
CA ILE A 3 4.45 -12.41 -1.21
C ILE A 3 3.31 -11.52 -1.72
N LEU A 4 2.25 -11.35 -0.92
CA LEU A 4 1.12 -10.46 -1.25
C LEU A 4 1.55 -9.03 -1.60
N PHE A 5 2.46 -8.44 -0.82
CA PHE A 5 3.00 -7.12 -1.12
C PHE A 5 3.71 -7.11 -2.49
N GLN A 6 4.57 -8.10 -2.75
CA GLN A 6 5.28 -8.23 -4.02
C GLN A 6 4.32 -8.41 -5.20
N GLU A 7 3.28 -9.24 -5.04
CA GLU A 7 2.24 -9.43 -6.07
C GLU A 7 1.55 -8.12 -6.43
N ILE A 8 1.10 -7.35 -5.43
CA ILE A 8 0.44 -6.04 -5.64
C ILE A 8 1.39 -5.05 -6.32
N ILE A 9 2.64 -4.93 -5.83
CA ILE A 9 3.59 -3.96 -6.37
C ILE A 9 4.07 -4.35 -7.76
N ASN A 10 4.33 -5.63 -8.02
CA ASN A 10 4.68 -6.11 -9.36
C ASN A 10 3.56 -5.80 -10.34
N LYS A 11 2.31 -6.07 -9.94
CA LYS A 11 1.15 -5.79 -10.79
C LYS A 11 0.99 -4.30 -11.08
N ALA A 12 1.17 -3.44 -10.07
CA ALA A 12 1.18 -2.00 -10.25
C ALA A 12 2.27 -1.54 -11.23
N ILE A 13 3.48 -2.09 -11.14
CA ILE A 13 4.59 -1.80 -12.06
C ILE A 13 4.26 -2.25 -13.49
N GLU A 14 3.74 -3.46 -13.67
CA GLU A 14 3.34 -3.99 -14.98
C GLU A 14 2.26 -3.15 -15.64
N MET A 15 1.30 -2.66 -14.84
CA MET A 15 0.23 -1.77 -15.28
C MET A 15 0.68 -0.31 -15.42
N LYS A 16 1.97 -0.01 -15.19
CA LYS A 16 2.55 1.34 -15.24
C LYS A 16 1.82 2.34 -14.33
N ALA A 17 1.35 1.88 -13.18
CA ALA A 17 0.70 2.72 -12.20
C ALA A 17 1.69 3.70 -11.54
N SER A 18 1.26 4.95 -11.31
CA SER A 18 2.04 5.94 -10.57
C SER A 18 1.94 5.75 -9.06
N ASP A 19 0.77 5.32 -8.58
CA ASP A 19 0.46 5.21 -7.16
C ASP A 19 -0.36 3.93 -6.89
N VAL A 20 -0.16 3.35 -5.71
CA VAL A 20 -0.98 2.27 -5.17
C VAL A 20 -1.68 2.80 -3.93
N HIS A 21 -3.02 2.76 -3.94
CA HIS A 21 -3.87 3.23 -2.86
C HIS A 21 -4.53 2.06 -2.16
N PHE A 22 -4.42 2.02 -0.83
CA PHE A 22 -5.17 1.11 0.04
C PHE A 22 -6.23 1.93 0.77
N ILE A 23 -7.49 1.77 0.39
CA ILE A 23 -8.61 2.59 0.85
C ILE A 23 -9.56 1.71 1.68
N PRO A 24 -9.63 1.89 3.01
CA PRO A 24 -10.62 1.21 3.84
C PRO A 24 -12.05 1.57 3.42
N VAL A 25 -12.89 0.54 3.25
CA VAL A 25 -14.32 0.67 2.92
C VAL A 25 -15.11 -0.33 3.78
N LYS A 26 -15.81 0.17 4.80
CA LYS A 26 -16.55 -0.66 5.77
C LYS A 26 -15.68 -1.77 6.37
N ASN A 27 -15.89 -3.03 5.96
CA ASN A 27 -15.22 -4.22 6.49
C ASN A 27 -14.07 -4.72 5.60
N GLU A 28 -13.81 -4.05 4.48
CA GLU A 28 -12.83 -4.42 3.49
C GLU A 28 -11.90 -3.25 3.17
N VAL A 29 -10.83 -3.51 2.43
CA VAL A 29 -9.91 -2.50 1.93
C VAL A 29 -9.80 -2.66 0.43
N SER A 30 -10.20 -1.61 -0.28
CA SER A 30 -10.09 -1.49 -1.72
C SER A 30 -8.66 -1.11 -2.08
N ILE A 31 -8.03 -1.91 -2.93
CA ILE A 31 -6.73 -1.63 -3.53
C ILE A 31 -7.00 -1.00 -4.90
N LYS A 32 -6.49 0.21 -5.12
CA LYS A 32 -6.63 0.95 -6.37
C LYS A 32 -5.27 1.36 -6.91
N PHE A 33 -5.14 1.37 -8.22
CA PHE A 33 -3.96 1.88 -8.90
C PHE A 33 -4.30 3.20 -9.59
N ARG A 34 -3.38 4.17 -9.51
CA ARG A 34 -3.46 5.37 -10.34
C ARG A 34 -2.77 5.11 -11.67
N ILE A 35 -3.53 5.12 -12.76
CA ILE A 35 -3.03 4.88 -14.12
C ILE A 35 -3.57 6.00 -15.01
N ASN A 36 -2.68 6.74 -15.69
CA ASN A 36 -3.06 7.88 -16.54
C ASN A 36 -4.07 8.84 -15.86
N ASP A 37 -3.75 9.23 -14.62
CA ASP A 37 -4.55 10.08 -13.73
C ASP A 37 -5.89 9.50 -13.20
N ASN A 38 -6.30 8.31 -13.65
CA ASN A 38 -7.49 7.64 -13.17
C ASN A 38 -7.19 6.67 -12.03
N LEU A 39 -8.07 6.62 -11.02
CA LEU A 39 -8.02 5.61 -9.97
C LEU A 39 -8.87 4.40 -10.38
N GLU A 40 -8.19 3.32 -10.74
CA GLU A 40 -8.81 2.07 -11.17
C GLU A 40 -8.80 1.05 -10.04
N GLN A 41 -9.92 0.35 -9.86
CA GLN A 41 -10.04 -0.72 -8.86
C GLN A 41 -9.22 -1.94 -9.31
N TYR A 42 -8.30 -2.40 -8.46
CA TYR A 42 -7.51 -3.61 -8.71
C TYR A 42 -8.11 -4.82 -7.98
N GLU A 43 -8.26 -4.73 -6.65
CA GLU A 43 -8.69 -5.84 -5.81
C GLU A 43 -9.34 -5.34 -4.51
N GLN A 44 -10.05 -6.21 -3.79
CA GLN A 44 -10.52 -5.96 -2.42
C GLN A 44 -9.96 -7.04 -1.50
N ILE A 45 -9.43 -6.64 -0.35
CA ILE A 45 -8.93 -7.56 0.67
C ILE A 45 -9.64 -7.32 2.01
N GLY A 46 -9.81 -8.37 2.80
CA GLY A 46 -10.39 -8.24 4.13
C GLY A 46 -9.53 -7.38 5.06
N ASN A 47 -10.17 -6.62 5.96
CA ASN A 47 -9.46 -5.71 6.87
C ASN A 47 -8.35 -6.41 7.68
N GLY A 48 -8.56 -7.65 8.14
CA GLY A 48 -7.54 -8.41 8.87
C GLY A 48 -6.28 -8.73 8.04
N ILE A 49 -6.42 -8.92 6.73
CA ILE A 49 -5.26 -9.11 5.82
C ILE A 49 -4.55 -7.76 5.64
N TYR A 50 -5.31 -6.69 5.41
CA TYR A 50 -4.76 -5.36 5.26
C TYR A 50 -3.97 -4.91 6.50
N GLN A 51 -4.47 -5.15 7.71
CA GLN A 51 -3.75 -4.77 8.94
C GLN A 51 -2.36 -5.42 9.03
N LYS A 52 -2.24 -6.69 8.65
CA LYS A 52 -0.95 -7.39 8.58
C LYS A 52 -0.06 -6.82 7.47
N LEU A 53 -0.65 -6.47 6.33
CA LEU A 53 0.06 -5.84 5.22
C LEU A 53 0.55 -4.43 5.58
N LEU A 54 -0.25 -3.64 6.29
CA LEU A 54 0.09 -2.30 6.77
C LEU A 54 1.29 -2.32 7.71
N VAL A 55 1.30 -3.22 8.69
CA VAL A 55 2.46 -3.42 9.59
C VAL A 55 3.71 -3.81 8.79
N TYR A 56 3.56 -4.72 7.82
CA TYR A 56 4.66 -5.10 6.94
C TYR A 56 5.19 -3.92 6.13
N MET A 57 4.33 -3.14 5.48
CA MET A 57 4.70 -1.95 4.71
C MET A 57 5.40 -0.90 5.58
N LYS A 58 4.87 -0.66 6.79
CA LYS A 58 5.49 0.23 7.78
C LYS A 58 6.90 -0.21 8.13
N PHE A 59 7.08 -1.49 8.46
CA PHE A 59 8.39 -2.04 8.77
C PHE A 59 9.37 -1.88 7.60
N GLN A 60 8.96 -2.21 6.36
CA GLN A 60 9.81 -2.07 5.18
C GLN A 60 10.24 -0.61 4.92
N ALA A 61 9.39 0.36 5.24
CA ALA A 61 9.67 1.78 5.05
C ALA A 61 10.30 2.47 6.27
N GLY A 62 10.65 1.73 7.33
CA GLY A 62 11.23 2.29 8.55
C GLY A 62 10.25 3.15 9.37
N LEU A 63 8.95 2.89 9.26
CA LEU A 63 7.88 3.59 9.99
C LEU A 63 7.62 2.93 11.34
N ASP A 64 7.03 3.69 12.27
CA ASP A 64 6.61 3.18 13.57
C ASP A 64 5.37 2.28 13.41
N VAL A 65 5.58 0.99 13.68
CA VAL A 65 4.56 -0.06 13.62
C VAL A 65 3.60 -0.04 14.81
N SER A 66 3.97 0.62 15.92
CA SER A 66 3.18 0.63 17.16
C SER A 66 2.00 1.61 17.12
N THR A 67 2.08 2.65 16.29
CA THR A 67 1.05 3.70 16.20
C THR A 67 0.40 3.76 14.83
N GLN A 68 -0.93 3.87 14.79
CA GLN A 68 -1.72 4.12 13.59
C GLN A 68 -2.42 5.50 13.60
N GLN A 69 -2.25 6.27 14.67
CA GLN A 69 -2.98 7.51 14.91
C GLN A 69 -2.31 8.76 14.31
N VAL A 70 -1.07 8.62 13.83
CA VAL A 70 -0.29 9.72 13.27
C VAL A 70 0.04 9.40 11.81
N ALA A 71 -0.01 10.43 10.95
CA ALA A 71 0.44 10.32 9.58
C ALA A 71 1.95 10.08 9.54
N GLN A 72 2.38 9.16 8.68
CA GLN A 72 3.78 8.77 8.57
C GLN A 72 4.17 8.63 7.10
N SER A 73 5.44 8.87 6.78
CA SER A 73 5.97 8.67 5.44
C SER A 73 7.41 8.20 5.49
N GLY A 74 7.73 7.22 4.65
CA GLY A 74 9.02 6.58 4.59
C GLY A 74 9.37 6.20 3.16
N ARG A 75 10.57 5.65 2.98
CA ARG A 75 11.06 5.20 1.68
C ARG A 75 11.41 3.72 1.75
N TYR A 76 11.18 3.02 0.65
CA TYR A 76 11.52 1.62 0.51
C TYR A 76 12.10 1.36 -0.88
N SER A 77 13.28 0.76 -0.93
CA SER A 77 13.92 0.35 -2.19
C SER A 77 13.40 -1.03 -2.59
N TYR A 78 12.52 -1.06 -3.59
CA TYR A 78 11.93 -2.28 -4.10
C TYR A 78 12.71 -2.83 -5.29
N HIS A 79 13.08 -4.10 -5.22
CA HIS A 79 13.82 -4.78 -6.29
C HIS A 79 12.87 -5.66 -7.10
N PHE A 80 12.70 -5.31 -8.38
CA PHE A 80 11.99 -6.14 -9.36
C PHE A 80 12.93 -6.43 -10.54
N ASN A 81 12.68 -5.89 -11.73
CA ASN A 81 13.62 -5.90 -12.86
C ASN A 81 14.69 -4.79 -12.79
N LYS A 82 14.38 -3.72 -12.05
CA LYS A 82 15.27 -2.64 -11.65
C LYS A 82 14.89 -2.21 -10.24
N ILE A 83 15.62 -1.25 -9.68
CA ILE A 83 15.31 -0.67 -8.38
C ILE A 83 14.21 0.39 -8.56
N TYR A 84 13.15 0.29 -7.78
CA TYR A 84 12.09 1.28 -7.65
C TYR A 84 12.15 1.88 -6.25
N PHE A 85 12.26 3.21 -6.17
CA PHE A 85 12.22 3.92 -4.89
C PHE A 85 10.78 4.27 -4.55
N LEU A 86 10.15 3.43 -3.72
CA LEU A 86 8.78 3.62 -3.30
C LEU A 86 8.73 4.62 -2.14
N ARG A 87 7.76 5.54 -2.19
CA ARG A 87 7.33 6.32 -1.02
C ARG A 87 6.12 5.62 -0.41
N ILE A 88 6.27 5.15 0.81
CA ILE A 88 5.16 4.55 1.55
C ILE A 88 4.67 5.59 2.55
N SER A 89 3.41 5.99 2.42
CA SER A 89 2.78 6.98 3.31
C SER A 89 1.50 6.40 3.89
N THR A 90 1.26 6.68 5.18
CA THR A 90 0.05 6.27 5.89
C THR A 90 -0.66 7.50 6.41
N LEU A 91 -1.98 7.57 6.20
CA LEU A 91 -2.84 8.62 6.74
C LEU A 91 -3.89 7.97 7.65
N PRO A 92 -4.00 8.39 8.92
CA PRO A 92 -5.11 8.00 9.77
C PRO A 92 -6.41 8.51 9.15
N LEU A 93 -7.35 7.62 8.90
CA LEU A 93 -8.70 8.00 8.50
C LEU A 93 -9.57 7.98 9.74
N SER A 94 -10.14 9.12 10.10
CA SER A 94 -11.34 9.14 10.95
C SER A 94 -12.50 8.63 10.10
N LEU A 95 -12.69 7.32 10.07
CA LEU A 95 -13.94 6.73 9.63
C LEU A 95 -14.97 7.09 10.71
N VAL A 96 -15.75 8.14 10.45
CA VAL A 96 -16.95 8.49 11.20
C VAL A 96 -18.07 7.53 10.81
#